data_AF-A0A2D6PYB5-F1
#
_entry.id   AF-A0A2D6PYB5-F1
#
_cell.length_a   1.000
_cell.length_b   1.000
_cell.length_c   1.000
_cell.angle_alpha   90.00
_cell.angle_beta   90.00
_cell.angle_gamma   90.00
#
_symmetry.space_group_name_H-M   'P 1'
#
loop_
_entity.id
_entity.type
_entity.pdbx_description
1 polymer ?
#
loop_
_entity_poly.entity_id
_entity_poly.type
_entity_poly.pdbx_seq_one_letter_code
_entity_poly.pdbx_strand_id
1 'polypeptide(L)'
;MRLAVLLIAAVATAAHAQPLFTDVPLANDAKITLTATWSKIVDSTYQLHESTDLYDLSPAKRTVTYHADDLTALLPENGDAPVDGLYRLDPERVIRFMKQFHPGARVHMHHGTGKGGGFASLLGSGDRYDIAFRVHADFRIADGTWFTPAGFEGRLILDKKGRPLYLKIALIDRNTNVDLNHAGMADIVYVPKMMLEGGDAKENHGRSFPRKKLARAFYPFLDIKWRPFAKAWPEASAADQRLHVMVLFGTLDDESC
;
A
#
# COMPACT_ATOMS: atom_id res chain seq x y z
N MET A 1 -12.18 36.53 -36.76
CA MET A 1 -11.26 36.01 -35.71
C MET A 1 -11.49 36.81 -34.43
N ARG A 2 -12.18 36.24 -33.44
CA ARG A 2 -12.27 36.80 -32.08
C ARG A 2 -11.73 35.74 -31.13
N LEU A 3 -10.60 36.03 -30.49
CA LEU A 3 -9.99 35.19 -29.47
C LEU A 3 -10.80 35.37 -28.17
N ALA A 4 -11.49 34.32 -27.73
CA ALA A 4 -12.01 34.25 -26.38
C ALA A 4 -10.99 33.49 -25.53
N VAL A 5 -10.26 34.21 -24.68
CA VAL A 5 -9.39 33.62 -23.66
C VAL A 5 -10.28 33.16 -22.52
N LEU A 6 -10.39 31.84 -22.34
CA LEU A 6 -11.05 31.26 -21.17
C LEU A 6 -10.07 31.31 -19.99
N LEU A 7 -10.24 32.30 -19.11
CA LEU A 7 -9.60 32.30 -17.80
C LEU A 7 -10.36 31.33 -16.89
N ILE A 8 -9.72 30.21 -16.52
CA ILE A 8 -10.19 29.34 -15.46
C ILE A 8 -9.68 29.92 -14.14
N ALA A 9 -10.56 30.57 -13.39
CA ALA A 9 -10.30 30.91 -11.99
C ALA A 9 -10.55 29.67 -11.13
N ALA A 10 -9.49 29.05 -10.63
CA ALA A 10 -9.61 28.10 -9.53
C ALA A 10 -9.90 28.91 -8.26
N VAL A 11 -11.15 28.90 -7.81
CA VAL A 11 -11.47 29.35 -6.45
C VAL A 11 -10.91 28.30 -5.51
N ALA A 12 -9.73 28.55 -4.95
CA ALA A 12 -9.27 27.82 -3.79
C ALA A 12 -10.25 28.16 -2.65
N THR A 13 -11.24 27.31 -2.44
CA THR A 13 -11.97 27.31 -1.18
C THR A 13 -10.93 27.09 -0.10
N ALA A 14 -10.85 28.03 0.86
CA ALA A 14 -9.98 27.88 2.01
C ALA A 14 -10.23 26.50 2.61
N ALA A 15 -9.21 25.64 2.55
CA ALA A 15 -9.28 24.31 3.13
C ALA A 15 -9.67 24.50 4.59
N HIS A 16 -10.89 24.09 4.96
CA HIS A 16 -11.23 23.97 6.37
C HIS A 16 -10.15 23.06 6.97
N ALA A 17 -9.44 23.56 7.98
CA ALA A 17 -8.42 22.79 8.67
C ALA A 17 -9.08 21.47 9.10
N GLN A 18 -8.61 20.35 8.55
CA GLN A 18 -9.13 19.06 8.94
C GLN A 18 -8.86 18.89 10.44
N PRO A 19 -9.84 18.44 11.23
CA PRO A 19 -9.59 18.15 12.62
C PRO A 19 -8.42 17.17 12.70
N LEU A 20 -7.40 17.55 13.48
CA LEU A 20 -6.24 16.71 13.75
C LEU A 20 -6.53 15.90 15.00
N PHE A 21 -6.13 14.65 14.97
CA PHE A 21 -5.95 13.85 16.16
C PHE A 21 -4.51 14.07 16.64
N THR A 22 -4.35 14.75 17.78
CA THR A 22 -3.04 14.98 18.40
C THR A 22 -2.68 13.79 19.30
N ASP A 23 -1.39 13.50 19.43
CA ASP A 23 -0.84 12.55 20.43
C ASP A 23 -1.37 11.11 20.32
N VAL A 24 -1.30 10.46 19.16
CA VAL A 24 -1.47 8.99 19.11
C VAL A 24 -0.42 8.37 20.03
N PRO A 25 -0.80 7.77 21.18
CA PRO A 25 0.16 7.39 22.19
C PRO A 25 0.86 6.10 21.79
N LEU A 26 2.13 6.02 22.10
CA LEU A 26 2.90 4.77 22.09
C LEU A 26 3.61 4.65 23.43
N ALA A 27 3.37 3.55 24.13
CA ALA A 27 4.02 3.32 25.42
C ALA A 27 5.52 3.11 25.23
N ASN A 28 6.36 3.64 26.12
CA ASN A 28 7.82 3.43 26.03
C ASN A 28 8.21 1.96 26.16
N ASP A 29 7.41 1.15 26.87
CA ASP A 29 7.57 -0.30 27.01
C ASP A 29 6.85 -1.10 25.91
N ALA A 30 6.28 -0.42 24.91
CA ALA A 30 5.56 -1.06 23.80
C ALA A 30 6.49 -2.02 23.07
N LYS A 31 6.00 -3.25 22.89
CA LYS A 31 6.65 -4.27 22.08
C LYS A 31 5.62 -5.23 21.52
N ILE A 32 5.90 -5.78 20.34
CA ILE A 32 5.08 -6.82 19.72
C ILE A 32 5.98 -7.78 18.96
N THR A 33 5.71 -9.08 19.11
CA THR A 33 6.41 -10.12 18.38
C THR A 33 5.59 -10.50 17.16
N LEU A 34 6.18 -10.32 15.97
CA LEU A 34 5.54 -10.70 14.70
C LEU A 34 6.13 -12.01 14.20
N THR A 35 5.23 -12.90 13.76
CA THR A 35 5.57 -14.12 13.04
C THR A 35 5.36 -13.90 11.55
N ALA A 36 6.37 -14.21 10.76
CA ALA A 36 6.32 -14.14 9.31
C ALA A 36 5.87 -15.47 8.70
N THR A 37 5.01 -15.40 7.70
CA THR A 37 4.62 -16.50 6.81
C THR A 37 4.86 -16.06 5.38
N TRP A 38 5.39 -16.95 4.54
CA TRP A 38 5.53 -16.75 3.10
C TRP A 38 5.28 -18.11 2.43
N SER A 39 4.21 -18.21 1.64
CA SER A 39 3.85 -19.40 0.88
C SER A 39 4.55 -19.42 -0.48
N LYS A 40 4.69 -20.61 -1.05
CA LYS A 40 5.19 -20.76 -2.43
C LYS A 40 4.26 -20.08 -3.43
N ILE A 41 4.83 -19.70 -4.56
CA ILE A 41 4.07 -19.30 -5.75
C ILE A 41 3.23 -20.50 -6.20
N VAL A 42 1.96 -20.29 -6.53
CA VAL A 42 1.05 -21.37 -6.97
C VAL A 42 0.38 -21.11 -8.32
N ASP A 43 0.50 -19.90 -8.85
CA ASP A 43 0.02 -19.54 -10.18
C ASP A 43 0.96 -18.50 -10.81
N SER A 44 1.07 -18.53 -12.14
CA SER A 44 2.05 -17.76 -12.92
C SER A 44 1.70 -17.81 -14.40
N THR A 45 1.95 -16.71 -15.12
CA THR A 45 1.65 -16.61 -16.57
C THR A 45 2.68 -17.34 -17.40
N TYR A 46 3.97 -17.17 -17.09
CA TYR A 46 5.09 -17.67 -17.90
C TYR A 46 5.97 -18.70 -17.18
N GLN A 47 5.60 -19.09 -15.95
CA GLN A 47 6.35 -20.04 -15.11
C GLN A 47 7.81 -19.61 -14.87
N LEU A 48 8.11 -18.30 -14.86
CA LEU A 48 9.50 -17.84 -14.64
C LEU A 48 10.06 -18.32 -13.31
N HIS A 49 9.19 -18.44 -12.30
CA HIS A 49 9.53 -18.98 -10.99
C HIS A 49 10.06 -20.43 -11.03
N GLU A 50 9.74 -21.23 -12.05
CA GLU A 50 10.28 -22.60 -12.24
C GLU A 50 11.71 -22.61 -12.82
N SER A 51 12.13 -21.52 -13.45
CA SER A 51 13.47 -21.37 -14.03
C SER A 51 14.46 -20.63 -13.12
N THR A 52 14.03 -20.24 -11.92
CA THR A 52 14.79 -19.41 -10.99
C THR A 52 14.89 -20.09 -9.65
N ASP A 53 15.96 -19.87 -8.86
CA ASP A 53 16.09 -20.38 -7.48
C ASP A 53 15.04 -19.82 -6.48
N LEU A 54 13.89 -19.33 -6.96
CA LEU A 54 12.77 -18.76 -6.21
C LEU A 54 11.77 -19.80 -5.68
N TYR A 55 12.04 -21.10 -5.84
CA TYR A 55 11.15 -22.21 -5.46
C TYR A 55 10.86 -22.30 -3.96
N ASP A 56 11.74 -21.74 -3.13
CA ASP A 56 11.70 -21.88 -1.68
C ASP A 56 11.91 -20.54 -0.96
N LEU A 57 11.24 -19.51 -1.49
CA LEU A 57 11.13 -18.24 -0.79
C LEU A 57 10.53 -18.48 0.61
N SER A 58 11.28 -18.03 1.61
CA SER A 58 10.89 -18.08 3.01
C SER A 58 11.26 -16.77 3.68
N PRO A 59 10.60 -16.40 4.79
CA PRO A 59 10.95 -15.20 5.50
C PRO A 59 12.39 -15.28 6.03
N ALA A 60 13.18 -14.23 5.81
CA ALA A 60 14.53 -14.09 6.34
C ALA A 60 14.60 -14.28 7.86
N LYS A 61 13.56 -13.83 8.58
CA LYS A 61 13.38 -14.12 10.01
C LYS A 61 11.94 -14.52 10.27
N ARG A 62 11.75 -15.75 10.76
CA ARG A 62 10.43 -16.27 11.12
C ARG A 62 9.76 -15.46 12.22
N THR A 63 10.51 -15.01 13.22
CA THR A 63 9.97 -14.27 14.36
C THR A 63 10.87 -13.11 14.73
N VAL A 64 10.29 -11.92 14.93
CA VAL A 64 11.01 -10.70 15.34
C VAL A 64 10.16 -9.96 16.37
N THR A 65 10.78 -9.50 17.45
CA THR A 65 10.16 -8.56 18.40
C THR A 65 10.51 -7.14 17.98
N TYR A 66 9.48 -6.33 17.74
CA TYR A 66 9.59 -4.91 17.45
C TYR A 66 9.29 -4.11 18.70
N HIS A 67 10.02 -3.02 18.91
CA HIS A 67 9.88 -2.15 20.07
C HIS A 67 9.21 -0.83 19.69
N ALA A 68 8.97 0.04 20.68
CA ALA A 68 8.35 1.34 20.48
C ALA A 68 9.00 2.12 19.31
N ASP A 69 10.32 2.19 19.26
CA ASP A 69 11.06 2.88 18.20
C ASP A 69 10.79 2.33 16.79
N ASP A 70 10.49 1.04 16.66
CA ASP A 70 10.08 0.46 15.39
C ASP A 70 8.62 0.80 15.05
N LEU A 71 7.74 0.72 16.04
CA LEU A 71 6.30 0.92 15.85
C LEU A 71 5.94 2.37 15.54
N THR A 72 6.75 3.34 15.97
CA THR A 72 6.59 4.74 15.54
C THR A 72 6.68 4.92 14.03
N ALA A 73 7.25 3.96 13.27
CA ALA A 73 7.24 4.01 11.80
C ALA A 73 5.84 3.90 11.18
N LEU A 74 4.86 3.44 11.95
CA LEU A 74 3.47 3.27 11.55
C LEU A 74 2.57 4.38 12.13
N LEU A 75 3.16 5.36 12.81
CA LEU A 75 2.47 6.49 13.44
C LEU A 75 2.79 7.80 12.70
N PRO A 76 1.98 8.85 12.86
CA PRO A 76 2.29 10.17 12.31
C PRO A 76 3.56 10.75 12.95
N GLU A 77 4.47 11.30 12.14
CA GLU A 77 5.77 11.81 12.61
C GLU A 77 5.65 12.89 13.69
N ASN A 78 4.62 13.74 13.63
CA ASN A 78 4.38 14.81 14.59
C ASN A 78 3.28 14.46 15.61
N GLY A 79 2.85 13.20 15.70
CA GLY A 79 1.71 12.79 16.53
C GLY A 79 0.34 13.18 15.97
N ASP A 80 0.30 14.12 15.02
CA ASP A 80 -0.91 14.62 14.39
C ASP A 80 -1.36 13.77 13.19
N ALA A 81 -2.45 13.03 13.36
CA ALA A 81 -3.14 12.36 12.25
C ALA A 81 -4.37 13.16 11.83
N PRO A 82 -4.57 13.49 10.55
CA PRO A 82 -5.85 14.04 10.13
C PRO A 82 -6.97 13.02 10.37
N VAL A 83 -8.02 13.45 11.08
CA VAL A 83 -9.24 12.64 11.29
C VAL A 83 -9.83 12.36 9.92
N ASP A 84 -10.05 11.07 9.63
CA ASP A 84 -10.50 10.61 8.31
C ASP A 84 -9.60 11.06 7.14
N GLY A 85 -8.35 11.45 7.39
CA GLY A 85 -7.34 11.78 6.39
C GLY A 85 -6.26 10.71 6.23
N LEU A 86 -5.26 10.99 5.41
CA LEU A 86 -4.08 10.14 5.24
C LEU A 86 -2.83 10.86 5.74
N TYR A 87 -1.89 10.10 6.29
CA TYR A 87 -0.53 10.56 6.53
C TYR A 87 0.46 9.64 5.84
N ARG A 88 1.60 10.21 5.44
CA ARG A 88 2.69 9.47 4.81
C ARG A 88 3.49 8.75 5.90
N LEU A 89 3.90 7.53 5.62
CA LEU A 89 4.83 6.79 6.46
C LEU A 89 6.26 7.04 6.00
N ASP A 90 7.19 7.13 6.95
CA ASP A 90 8.62 7.18 6.65
C ASP A 90 9.05 5.87 5.95
N PRO A 91 9.44 5.93 4.65
CA PRO A 91 9.81 4.73 3.91
C PRO A 91 10.99 3.99 4.55
N GLU A 92 12.01 4.70 5.01
CA GLU A 92 13.24 4.11 5.55
C GLU A 92 12.98 3.42 6.91
N ARG A 93 11.91 3.82 7.60
CA ARG A 93 11.51 3.17 8.86
C ARG A 93 10.58 1.99 8.60
N VAL A 94 9.61 2.14 7.70
CA VAL A 94 8.68 1.07 7.33
C VAL A 94 9.39 -0.13 6.69
N ILE A 95 10.45 0.11 5.91
CA ILE A 95 11.16 -0.99 5.24
C ILE A 95 11.80 -1.98 6.21
N ARG A 96 12.01 -1.61 7.47
CA ARG A 96 12.50 -2.53 8.51
C ARG A 96 11.57 -3.73 8.71
N PHE A 97 10.26 -3.54 8.60
CA PHE A 97 9.29 -4.64 8.65
C PHE A 97 9.45 -5.55 7.42
N MET A 98 9.59 -4.97 6.23
CA MET A 98 9.74 -5.74 4.99
C MET A 98 11.03 -6.56 4.96
N LYS A 99 12.08 -6.09 5.66
CA LYS A 99 13.33 -6.84 5.84
C LYS A 99 13.18 -8.12 6.66
N GLN A 100 12.08 -8.30 7.41
CA GLN A 100 11.76 -9.58 8.04
C GLN A 100 11.42 -10.65 7.00
N PHE A 101 10.80 -10.27 5.89
CA PHE A 101 10.54 -11.17 4.77
C PHE A 101 11.82 -11.43 3.96
N HIS A 102 12.58 -10.39 3.58
CA HIS A 102 13.82 -10.59 2.84
C HIS A 102 14.82 -9.45 3.08
N PRO A 103 16.14 -9.71 3.26
CA PRO A 103 17.14 -8.66 3.45
C PRO A 103 17.23 -7.68 2.27
N GLY A 104 16.88 -8.15 1.07
CA GLY A 104 16.84 -7.35 -0.16
C GLY A 104 15.59 -6.49 -0.35
N ALA A 105 14.74 -6.32 0.66
CA ALA A 105 13.59 -5.41 0.61
C ALA A 105 14.03 -3.94 0.53
N ARG A 106 13.40 -3.16 -0.36
CA ARG A 106 13.73 -1.77 -0.68
C ARG A 106 12.50 -0.90 -0.89
N VAL A 107 12.63 0.38 -0.59
CA VAL A 107 11.58 1.41 -0.81
C VAL A 107 11.64 2.01 -2.21
N HIS A 108 12.79 1.91 -2.88
CA HIS A 108 12.94 2.39 -4.25
C HIS A 108 12.63 1.22 -5.18
N MET A 109 11.53 1.35 -5.93
CA MET A 109 11.11 0.35 -6.91
C MET A 109 12.12 0.33 -8.07
N HIS A 110 12.44 -0.87 -8.57
CA HIS A 110 13.33 -1.01 -9.71
C HIS A 110 12.65 -0.68 -11.05
N HIS A 111 11.33 -0.87 -11.14
CA HIS A 111 10.49 -0.40 -12.24
C HIS A 111 9.60 0.77 -11.80
N GLY A 112 9.32 1.69 -12.73
CA GLY A 112 8.38 2.80 -12.55
C GLY A 112 8.95 4.07 -11.91
N THR A 113 8.15 5.14 -11.99
CA THR A 113 8.39 6.41 -11.27
C THR A 113 7.67 6.43 -9.91
N GLY A 114 7.20 5.27 -9.45
CA GLY A 114 6.43 5.12 -8.22
C GLY A 114 7.25 5.54 -7.01
N LYS A 115 6.71 6.46 -6.21
CA LYS A 115 7.29 6.76 -4.90
C LYS A 115 6.94 5.61 -3.96
N GLY A 116 7.86 4.67 -3.72
CA GLY A 116 7.65 3.64 -2.70
C GLY A 116 7.55 4.24 -1.29
N GLY A 117 7.29 3.37 -0.31
CA GLY A 117 6.93 3.77 1.05
C GLY A 117 5.49 3.42 1.38
N GLY A 118 4.83 4.20 2.24
CA GLY A 118 3.49 3.88 2.71
C GLY A 118 2.62 5.08 3.03
N PHE A 119 1.32 4.83 3.12
CA PHE A 119 0.33 5.75 3.67
C PHE A 119 -0.50 5.05 4.72
N ALA A 120 -0.98 5.81 5.70
CA ALA A 120 -1.79 5.30 6.78
C ALA A 120 -2.98 6.22 7.08
N SER A 121 -3.98 5.67 7.75
CA SER A 121 -5.20 6.33 8.18
C SER A 121 -5.52 5.88 9.61
N LEU A 122 -5.78 6.83 10.50
CA LEU A 122 -6.42 6.54 11.77
C LEU A 122 -7.91 6.30 11.50
N LEU A 123 -8.40 5.10 11.79
CA LEU A 123 -9.83 4.74 11.65
C LEU A 123 -10.65 5.14 12.88
N GLY A 124 -9.95 5.47 13.97
CA GLY A 124 -10.53 6.10 15.14
C GLY A 124 -9.83 5.69 16.43
N SER A 125 -10.24 6.38 17.48
CA SER A 125 -9.47 6.51 18.72
C SER A 125 -10.34 6.40 19.98
N GLY A 126 -11.56 5.86 19.85
CA GLY A 126 -12.61 5.80 20.88
C GLY A 126 -12.21 5.05 22.15
N ASP A 127 -12.10 3.72 22.09
CA ASP A 127 -11.69 2.81 23.18
C ASP A 127 -10.30 2.20 22.95
N ARG A 128 -9.80 2.34 21.72
CA ARG A 128 -8.50 1.91 21.21
C ARG A 128 -8.14 2.76 20.00
N TYR A 129 -6.88 2.71 19.60
CA TYR A 129 -6.41 3.27 18.35
C TYR A 129 -6.39 2.19 17.28
N ASP A 130 -7.02 2.47 16.15
CA ASP A 130 -7.11 1.55 15.02
C ASP A 130 -6.53 2.24 13.79
N ILE A 131 -5.39 1.75 13.33
CA ILE A 131 -4.61 2.35 12.26
C ILE A 131 -4.55 1.35 11.12
N ALA A 132 -5.01 1.77 9.95
CA ALA A 132 -4.87 1.00 8.72
C ALA A 132 -3.85 1.67 7.81
N PHE A 133 -3.02 0.87 7.15
CA PHE A 133 -1.96 1.38 6.30
C PHE A 133 -1.72 0.48 5.09
N ARG A 134 -1.15 1.08 4.05
CA ARG A 134 -0.70 0.38 2.86
C ARG A 134 0.76 0.73 2.59
N VAL A 135 1.57 -0.27 2.27
CA VAL A 135 3.00 -0.15 2.01
C VAL A 135 3.35 -0.82 0.71
N HIS A 136 4.26 -0.19 -0.04
CA HIS A 136 4.89 -0.77 -1.22
C HIS A 136 6.38 -0.94 -1.00
N ALA A 137 6.87 -2.11 -1.37
CA ALA A 137 8.25 -2.52 -1.23
C ALA A 137 8.59 -3.49 -2.36
N ASP A 138 9.86 -3.43 -2.78
CA ASP A 138 10.42 -4.25 -3.84
C ASP A 138 11.53 -5.12 -3.25
N PHE A 139 11.67 -6.34 -3.76
CA PHE A 139 12.54 -7.35 -3.18
C PHE A 139 13.53 -7.80 -4.22
N ARG A 140 14.79 -7.37 -4.08
CA ARG A 140 15.89 -7.97 -4.83
C ARG A 140 16.21 -9.31 -4.20
N ILE A 141 15.75 -10.39 -4.82
CA ILE A 141 15.97 -11.75 -4.30
C ILE A 141 17.35 -12.26 -4.70
N ALA A 142 17.75 -12.03 -5.95
CA ALA A 142 19.05 -12.40 -6.48
C ALA A 142 19.49 -11.39 -7.55
N ASP A 143 20.67 -11.58 -8.12
CA ASP A 143 21.15 -10.75 -9.21
C ASP A 143 20.26 -10.90 -10.44
N GLY A 144 19.74 -9.77 -10.93
CA GLY A 144 18.79 -9.76 -12.05
C GLY A 144 17.42 -10.32 -11.72
N THR A 145 17.11 -10.61 -10.45
CA THR A 145 15.83 -11.17 -10.01
C THR A 145 15.14 -10.25 -9.00
N TRP A 146 13.96 -9.78 -9.38
CA TRP A 146 13.14 -8.87 -8.60
C TRP A 146 11.77 -9.47 -8.35
N PHE A 147 11.31 -9.31 -7.11
CA PHE A 147 10.02 -9.77 -6.66
C PHE A 147 9.28 -8.55 -6.11
N THR A 148 8.29 -8.06 -6.86
CA THR A 148 7.58 -6.81 -6.60
C THR A 148 6.14 -7.09 -6.20
N PRO A 149 5.84 -7.23 -4.90
CA PRO A 149 4.48 -7.27 -4.40
C PRO A 149 3.62 -6.12 -4.92
N ALA A 150 2.35 -6.39 -5.21
CA ALA A 150 1.32 -5.38 -5.49
C ALA A 150 0.97 -4.50 -4.26
N GLY A 151 1.74 -4.65 -3.18
CA GLY A 151 1.62 -3.94 -1.92
C GLY A 151 1.15 -4.80 -0.76
N PHE A 152 1.31 -4.25 0.42
CA PHE A 152 0.90 -4.84 1.68
C PHE A 152 -0.18 -3.98 2.34
N GLU A 153 -1.24 -4.62 2.81
CA GLU A 153 -2.21 -4.04 3.73
C GLU A 153 -1.81 -4.37 5.16
N GLY A 154 -1.78 -3.36 6.02
CA GLY A 154 -1.49 -3.56 7.42
C GLY A 154 -2.45 -2.85 8.36
N ARG A 155 -2.58 -3.41 9.55
CA ARG A 155 -3.44 -2.89 10.61
C ARG A 155 -2.73 -2.98 11.95
N LEU A 156 -2.62 -1.84 12.63
CA LEU A 156 -2.08 -1.71 13.97
C LEU A 156 -3.21 -1.31 14.92
N ILE A 157 -3.36 -2.07 16.00
CA ILE A 157 -4.31 -1.77 17.08
C ILE A 157 -3.53 -1.49 18.35
N LEU A 158 -3.75 -0.33 18.96
CA LEU A 158 -3.17 0.04 20.25
C LEU A 158 -4.28 0.20 21.30
N ASP A 159 -4.00 -0.19 22.54
CA ASP A 159 -4.86 0.19 23.66
C ASP A 159 -4.79 1.70 23.96
N LYS A 160 -5.57 2.17 24.94
CA LYS A 160 -5.56 3.59 25.35
C LYS A 160 -4.24 4.11 25.89
N LYS A 161 -3.37 3.21 26.35
CA LYS A 161 -2.05 3.54 26.88
C LYS A 161 -0.97 3.47 25.80
N GLY A 162 -1.34 3.17 24.55
CA GLY A 162 -0.40 3.05 23.45
C GLY A 162 0.34 1.72 23.40
N ARG A 163 -0.20 0.66 24.01
CA ARG A 163 0.38 -0.69 23.92
C ARG A 163 -0.20 -1.43 22.72
N PRO A 164 0.64 -2.09 21.90
CA PRO A 164 0.16 -2.83 20.73
C PRO A 164 -0.61 -4.07 21.16
N LEU A 165 -1.87 -4.14 20.75
CA LEU A 165 -2.76 -5.29 20.96
C LEU A 165 -2.73 -6.26 19.78
N TYR A 166 -2.50 -5.73 18.57
CA TYR A 166 -2.45 -6.48 17.33
C TYR A 166 -1.68 -5.71 16.27
N LEU A 167 -0.90 -6.43 15.47
CA LEU A 167 -0.28 -5.89 14.26
C LEU A 167 -0.27 -6.98 13.19
N LYS A 168 -0.81 -6.65 12.02
CA LYS A 168 -0.70 -7.45 10.80
C LYS A 168 -0.19 -6.60 9.65
N ILE A 169 0.62 -7.20 8.79
CA ILE A 169 1.05 -6.68 7.49
C ILE A 169 1.00 -7.84 6.51
N ALA A 170 0.07 -7.80 5.56
CA ALA A 170 -0.19 -8.90 4.63
C ALA A 170 -0.18 -8.42 3.19
N LEU A 171 0.39 -9.25 2.31
CA LEU A 171 0.28 -9.09 0.87
C LEU A 171 -1.19 -8.99 0.49
N ILE A 172 -1.51 -8.05 -0.40
CA ILE A 172 -2.88 -7.85 -0.84
C ILE A 172 -3.39 -9.11 -1.54
N ASP A 173 -4.55 -9.58 -1.08
CA ASP A 173 -5.23 -10.74 -1.66
C ASP A 173 -5.98 -10.32 -2.93
N ARG A 174 -5.50 -10.82 -4.07
CA ARG A 174 -6.03 -10.61 -5.42
C ARG A 174 -5.47 -11.69 -6.36
N ASN A 175 -6.07 -11.86 -7.53
CA ASN A 175 -5.77 -12.95 -8.46
C ASN A 175 -4.29 -13.03 -8.89
N THR A 176 -3.62 -11.88 -8.93
CA THR A 176 -2.21 -11.69 -9.29
C THR A 176 -1.66 -10.63 -8.35
N ASN A 177 -0.64 -10.96 -7.54
CA ASN A 177 -0.23 -10.08 -6.45
C ASN A 177 1.28 -9.82 -6.37
N VAL A 178 2.04 -10.31 -7.34
CA VAL A 178 3.48 -10.06 -7.46
C VAL A 178 3.87 -9.97 -8.94
N ASP A 179 4.62 -8.93 -9.31
CA ASP A 179 5.41 -8.90 -10.54
C ASP A 179 6.80 -9.52 -10.27
N LEU A 180 7.13 -10.54 -11.03
CA LEU A 180 8.38 -11.25 -10.98
C LEU A 180 9.19 -10.90 -12.22
N ASN A 181 10.34 -10.26 -12.02
CA ASN A 181 11.28 -9.98 -13.10
C ASN A 181 12.54 -10.82 -12.93
N HIS A 182 12.96 -11.52 -13.98
CA HIS A 182 14.18 -12.30 -13.99
C HIS A 182 14.89 -12.18 -15.34
N ALA A 183 16.17 -11.81 -15.32
CA ALA A 183 17.02 -11.78 -16.53
C ALA A 183 16.42 -10.99 -17.71
N GLY A 184 15.69 -9.90 -17.42
CA GLY A 184 15.04 -9.06 -18.43
C GLY A 184 13.66 -9.53 -18.88
N MET A 185 13.17 -10.66 -18.35
CA MET A 185 11.82 -11.16 -18.53
C MET A 185 10.92 -10.72 -17.37
N ALA A 186 9.63 -10.59 -17.63
CA ALA A 186 8.61 -10.29 -16.63
C ALA A 186 7.52 -11.36 -16.62
N ASP A 187 6.98 -11.64 -15.44
CA ASP A 187 5.91 -12.59 -15.20
C ASP A 187 5.05 -12.10 -14.05
N ILE A 188 3.78 -12.44 -14.08
CA ILE A 188 2.84 -12.09 -13.02
C ILE A 188 2.50 -13.37 -12.29
N VAL A 189 2.76 -13.39 -10.98
CA VAL A 189 2.62 -14.58 -10.16
C VAL A 189 1.66 -14.35 -8.99
N TYR A 190 1.11 -15.44 -8.48
CA TYR A 190 0.25 -15.45 -7.32
C TYR A 190 0.93 -16.15 -6.13
N VAL A 191 1.05 -15.41 -5.03
CA VAL A 191 1.49 -15.91 -3.73
C VAL A 191 0.29 -15.91 -2.78
N PRO A 192 -0.19 -17.09 -2.34
CA PRO A 192 -1.41 -17.18 -1.52
C PRO A 192 -1.31 -16.49 -0.17
N LYS A 193 -0.10 -16.42 0.39
CA LYS A 193 0.11 -15.83 1.72
C LYS A 193 1.52 -15.31 1.87
N MET A 194 1.64 -14.03 2.17
CA MET A 194 2.87 -13.41 2.64
C MET A 194 2.48 -12.39 3.70
N MET A 195 2.82 -12.66 4.96
CA MET A 195 2.22 -11.96 6.11
C MET A 195 3.15 -11.89 7.32
N LEU A 196 3.19 -10.74 7.99
CA LEU A 196 3.64 -10.57 9.36
C LEU A 196 2.42 -10.42 10.26
N GLU A 197 2.34 -11.16 11.36
CA GLU A 197 1.23 -11.06 12.30
C GLU A 197 1.68 -11.31 13.74
N GLY A 198 1.10 -10.57 14.68
CA GLY A 198 1.31 -10.76 16.11
C GLY A 198 0.30 -10.01 16.98
N GLY A 199 0.42 -10.22 18.29
CA GLY A 199 -0.53 -9.73 19.29
C GLY A 199 -1.67 -10.70 19.56
N ASP A 200 -2.40 -10.47 20.64
CA ASP A 200 -3.43 -11.39 21.15
C ASP A 200 -4.86 -10.96 20.76
N ALA A 201 -5.02 -9.75 20.21
CA ALA A 201 -6.32 -9.28 19.73
C ALA A 201 -6.62 -9.78 18.30
N LYS A 202 -7.91 -9.84 17.94
CA LYS A 202 -8.35 -10.25 16.60
C LYS A 202 -8.30 -9.08 15.62
N GLU A 203 -7.95 -9.34 14.36
CA GLU A 203 -7.93 -8.34 13.27
C GLU A 203 -9.23 -7.54 13.13
N ASN A 204 -10.38 -8.18 13.35
CA ASN A 204 -11.68 -7.61 13.08
C ASN A 204 -12.29 -6.98 14.34
N HIS A 205 -12.35 -5.66 14.33
CA HIS A 205 -12.69 -4.82 15.47
C HIS A 205 -13.84 -3.84 15.18
N GLY A 206 -14.65 -4.15 14.15
CA GLY A 206 -15.87 -3.42 13.82
C GLY A 206 -15.69 -2.27 12.83
N ARG A 207 -14.46 -2.01 12.34
CA ARG A 207 -14.20 -1.04 11.27
C ARG A 207 -13.66 -1.70 10.02
N SER A 208 -14.20 -1.31 8.87
CA SER A 208 -13.74 -1.77 7.55
C SER A 208 -12.38 -1.15 7.20
N PHE A 209 -11.59 -1.90 6.43
CA PHE A 209 -10.31 -1.41 5.94
C PHE A 209 -10.52 -0.40 4.79
N PRO A 210 -9.89 0.79 4.80
CA PRO A 210 -10.16 1.87 3.85
C PRO A 210 -9.39 1.68 2.52
N ARG A 211 -9.55 0.53 1.85
CA ARG A 211 -8.76 0.15 0.65
C ARG A 211 -8.73 1.22 -0.43
N LYS A 212 -9.90 1.72 -0.83
CA LYS A 212 -10.03 2.75 -1.88
C LYS A 212 -9.29 4.03 -1.54
N LYS A 213 -9.37 4.47 -0.28
CA LYS A 213 -8.73 5.70 0.18
C LYS A 213 -7.20 5.55 0.17
N LEU A 214 -6.68 4.44 0.69
CA LEU A 214 -5.25 4.15 0.69
C LEU A 214 -4.70 3.96 -0.73
N ALA A 215 -5.44 3.29 -1.62
CA ALA A 215 -5.02 3.11 -3.01
C ALA A 215 -4.90 4.44 -3.77
N ARG A 216 -5.83 5.38 -3.59
CA ARG A 216 -5.78 6.71 -4.23
C ARG A 216 -4.52 7.52 -3.92
N ALA A 217 -3.88 7.27 -2.78
CA ALA A 217 -2.63 7.93 -2.44
C ALA A 217 -1.45 7.51 -3.33
N PHE A 218 -1.55 6.34 -3.97
CA PHE A 218 -0.53 5.81 -4.88
C PHE A 218 -0.90 5.97 -6.35
N TYR A 219 -2.21 5.94 -6.65
CA TYR A 219 -2.71 5.88 -8.02
C TYR A 219 -3.67 7.05 -8.31
N PRO A 220 -3.15 8.23 -8.73
CA PRO A 220 -3.98 9.38 -9.06
C PRO A 220 -5.01 9.10 -10.17
N PHE A 221 -4.75 8.11 -11.03
CA PHE A 221 -5.68 7.73 -12.09
C PHE A 221 -6.99 7.13 -11.55
N LEU A 222 -7.04 6.70 -10.27
CA LEU A 222 -8.27 6.23 -9.62
C LEU A 222 -9.30 7.36 -9.39
N ASP A 223 -8.89 8.61 -9.54
CA ASP A 223 -9.79 9.77 -9.52
C ASP A 223 -10.32 10.14 -10.92
N ILE A 224 -9.81 9.49 -11.97
CA ILE A 224 -10.34 9.64 -13.33
C ILE A 224 -11.69 8.94 -13.42
N LYS A 225 -12.69 9.65 -13.94
CA LYS A 225 -14.00 9.07 -14.24
C LYS A 225 -13.94 8.29 -15.55
N TRP A 226 -13.56 7.02 -15.46
CA TRP A 226 -13.55 6.11 -16.60
C TRP A 226 -14.97 5.87 -17.12
N ARG A 227 -15.15 5.98 -18.45
CA ARG A 227 -16.41 5.69 -19.12
C ARG A 227 -16.15 4.86 -20.38
N PRO A 228 -16.99 3.84 -20.67
CA PRO A 228 -16.93 3.15 -21.94
C PRO A 228 -17.07 4.16 -23.10
N PHE A 229 -16.26 4.00 -24.15
CA PHE A 229 -16.25 4.91 -25.29
C PHE A 229 -17.64 5.12 -25.89
N ALA A 230 -18.39 4.02 -26.08
CA ALA A 230 -19.75 4.06 -26.63
C ALA A 230 -20.74 4.92 -25.82
N LYS A 231 -20.48 5.13 -24.52
CA LYS A 231 -21.28 6.02 -23.66
C LYS A 231 -20.73 7.43 -23.60
N ALA A 232 -19.40 7.60 -23.68
CA ALA A 232 -18.76 8.90 -23.61
C ALA A 232 -18.88 9.70 -24.92
N TRP A 233 -18.85 9.02 -26.08
CA TRP A 233 -18.86 9.65 -27.40
C TRP A 233 -20.11 10.51 -27.68
N PRO A 234 -21.34 10.02 -27.46
CA PRO A 234 -22.53 10.83 -27.74
C PRO A 234 -22.61 12.10 -26.88
N GLU A 235 -22.26 12.00 -25.59
CA GLU A 235 -22.25 13.14 -24.65
C GLU A 235 -21.22 14.19 -25.08
N ALA A 236 -19.98 13.75 -25.37
CA ALA A 236 -18.91 14.66 -25.74
C ALA A 236 -19.15 15.31 -27.12
N SER A 237 -19.66 14.55 -28.08
CA SER A 237 -20.01 15.08 -29.41
C SER A 237 -21.13 16.10 -29.34
N ALA A 238 -22.15 15.88 -28.49
CA ALA A 238 -23.25 16.83 -28.32
C ALA A 238 -22.81 18.11 -27.59
N ALA A 239 -21.80 18.01 -26.73
CA ALA A 239 -21.26 19.13 -25.94
C ALA A 239 -20.04 19.83 -26.58
N ASP A 240 -19.64 19.45 -27.81
CA ASP A 240 -18.39 19.90 -28.47
C ASP A 240 -17.15 19.76 -27.56
N GLN A 241 -17.09 18.66 -26.80
CA GLN A 241 -16.00 18.35 -25.88
C GLN A 241 -15.01 17.36 -26.49
N ARG A 242 -13.72 17.57 -26.23
CA ARG A 242 -12.67 16.64 -26.62
C ARG A 242 -12.66 15.43 -25.68
N LEU A 243 -12.55 14.23 -26.26
CA LEU A 243 -12.32 12.99 -25.51
C LEU A 243 -10.85 12.60 -25.58
N HIS A 244 -10.29 12.23 -24.43
CA HIS A 244 -9.04 11.49 -24.37
C HIS A 244 -9.39 9.99 -24.30
N VAL A 245 -8.98 9.21 -25.29
CA VAL A 245 -9.29 7.78 -25.39
C VAL A 245 -8.03 6.99 -25.07
N MET A 246 -8.12 6.09 -24.10
CA MET A 246 -7.04 5.19 -23.73
C MET A 246 -7.49 3.76 -24.06
N VAL A 247 -6.66 3.04 -24.80
CA VAL A 247 -6.85 1.62 -25.10
C VAL A 247 -5.90 0.84 -24.20
N LEU A 248 -6.45 -0.11 -23.45
CA LEU A 248 -5.71 -0.87 -22.45
C LEU A 248 -5.74 -2.35 -22.81
N PHE A 249 -4.59 -3.01 -22.70
CA PHE A 249 -4.46 -4.45 -22.80
C PHE A 249 -4.30 -5.00 -21.38
N GLY A 250 -5.41 -5.12 -20.65
CA GLY A 250 -5.41 -5.51 -19.24
C GLY A 250 -6.49 -4.79 -18.44
N THR A 251 -6.54 -5.03 -17.13
CA THR A 251 -7.43 -4.31 -16.22
C THR A 251 -6.87 -2.91 -15.93
N LEU A 252 -7.74 -1.99 -15.52
CA LEU A 252 -7.34 -0.69 -14.96
C LEU A 252 -6.89 -0.80 -13.50
N ASP A 253 -6.89 -2.01 -12.96
CA ASP A 253 -6.52 -2.25 -11.59
C ASP A 253 -4.99 -2.34 -11.49
N ASP A 254 -4.51 -2.06 -10.29
CA ASP A 254 -3.10 -2.13 -9.93
C ASP A 254 -2.69 -3.62 -9.90
N GLU A 255 -2.34 -4.19 -11.04
CA GLU A 255 -1.94 -5.61 -11.16
C GLU A 255 -0.53 -5.84 -10.56
N SER A 256 0.31 -4.79 -10.58
CA SER A 256 1.65 -4.71 -9.99
C SER A 256 2.14 -3.25 -10.01
N CYS A 257 3.10 -2.90 -9.15
CA CYS A 257 3.60 -1.52 -8.98
C CYS A 257 4.64 -1.10 -10.01
#